data_AF-A0A3N7EZG6-F1
#
_entry.id   AF-A0A3N7EZG6-F1
#
_cell.length_a   1.000
_cell.length_b   1.000
_cell.length_c   1.000
_cell.angle_alpha   90.00
_cell.angle_beta   90.00
_cell.angle_gamma   90.00
#
_symmetry.space_group_name_H-M   'P 1'
#
loop_
_entity.id
_entity.type
_entity.pdbx_description
1 polymer ?
#
loop_
_entity_poly.entity_id
_entity_poly.type
_entity_poly.pdbx_seq_one_letter_code
_entity_poly.pdbx_strand_id
1 'polypeptide(L)'
;MAAMRWNWKGLAAAAAMTMAAHAATAAVPLPALGANPAEVSVSGLSAGGFAAVQLHVAYSATFKRGAGVVAGGPFYCAEGSVLNATGRCMTHSTSIPVSSLVSTTNSWAASGAIDPVSNLSGSKVYLFSGTSDNTVKQAVMDDLKTYYQSFVPAANTVYKNNIGAGHAMVTDDYGGACSTTAAPYINNCGFDLAGEILTHLYGPLNPRNNGTLGGTFTEFNQSEFITGHGVAATGWIYVPQACTTASCRVHLVLHGCKQNYTDVSDQYVKKTGYNRWADTNNIVLIYPQTSTAATNSCWDWWGYDSANYAKKSGPQMVALKAMVDRVTSSGGGSALPAPTGVGTSGATSSSMTIAWTSVSGATGYNVYRGGSKVNAAPVAGTSYTDSGLAASTSYSWTVAALDASNAVGAMSAAATGTTTAGPGGGGTCYTASNYAHTIAGRAYALWGLTYAYGSGQSMGLWNIYAITTLKQTGPNYYVIGSC
;
A
#
# COMPACT_ATOMS: atom_id res chain seq x y z
N MET A 1 21.72 -12.00 -68.79
CA MET A 1 22.03 -11.86 -67.34
C MET A 1 21.34 -10.58 -66.87
N ALA A 2 20.15 -10.72 -66.30
CA ALA A 2 19.25 -9.60 -66.00
C ALA A 2 19.40 -9.15 -64.54
N ALA A 3 19.88 -7.93 -64.32
CA ALA A 3 19.81 -7.25 -63.04
C ALA A 3 18.56 -6.35 -63.05
N MET A 4 17.51 -6.78 -62.35
CA MET A 4 16.24 -6.04 -62.27
C MET A 4 16.26 -5.15 -61.03
N ARG A 5 16.18 -3.84 -61.28
CA ARG A 5 16.05 -2.78 -60.28
C ARG A 5 14.70 -2.91 -59.56
N TRP A 6 14.72 -2.92 -58.23
CA TRP A 6 13.51 -2.83 -57.41
C TRP A 6 13.16 -1.37 -57.19
N ASN A 7 11.94 -0.97 -57.59
CA ASN A 7 11.40 0.35 -57.36
C ASN A 7 10.36 0.29 -56.23
N TRP A 8 10.44 1.26 -55.33
CA TRP A 8 9.65 1.42 -54.11
C TRP A 8 8.16 1.50 -54.36
N LYS A 9 7.38 0.85 -53.48
CA LYS A 9 6.11 1.33 -52.89
C LYS A 9 5.61 0.32 -51.85
N GLY A 10 5.84 0.60 -50.58
CA GLY A 10 5.20 -0.05 -49.45
C GLY A 10 4.81 1.01 -48.43
N LEU A 11 3.51 1.22 -48.25
CA LEU A 11 2.95 2.23 -47.35
C LEU A 11 3.35 1.96 -45.89
N ALA A 12 3.91 2.98 -45.23
CA ALA A 12 4.03 3.01 -43.78
C ALA A 12 2.71 3.52 -43.18
N ALA A 13 1.92 2.62 -42.60
CA ALA A 13 0.86 2.98 -41.65
C ALA A 13 1.48 2.97 -40.25
N ALA A 14 1.88 4.14 -39.76
CA ALA A 14 2.31 4.31 -38.38
C ALA A 14 1.06 4.34 -37.47
N ALA A 15 0.77 3.22 -36.81
CA ALA A 15 -0.18 3.19 -35.71
C ALA A 15 0.45 3.91 -34.51
N ALA A 16 -0.02 5.11 -34.20
CA ALA A 16 0.33 5.82 -32.97
C ALA A 16 -0.33 5.08 -31.79
N MET A 17 0.44 4.20 -31.15
CA MET A 17 0.05 3.56 -29.90
C MET A 17 0.17 4.62 -28.79
N THR A 18 -0.95 5.20 -28.38
CA THR A 18 -1.03 6.06 -27.21
C THR A 18 -0.74 5.22 -25.97
N MET A 19 0.50 5.27 -25.47
CA MET A 19 0.81 4.78 -24.15
C MET A 19 0.09 5.67 -23.14
N ALA A 20 -1.02 5.18 -22.58
CA ALA A 20 -1.56 5.73 -21.35
C ALA A 20 -0.52 5.46 -20.25
N ALA A 21 0.31 6.46 -19.97
CA ALA A 21 1.16 6.48 -18.80
C ALA A 21 0.25 6.32 -17.57
N HIS A 22 0.24 5.13 -17.00
CA HIS A 22 -0.36 4.92 -15.69
C HIS A 22 0.49 5.75 -14.73
N ALA A 23 -0.07 6.84 -14.21
CA ALA A 23 0.56 7.57 -13.14
C ALA A 23 0.77 6.59 -11.99
N ALA A 24 2.02 6.26 -11.67
CA ALA A 24 2.36 5.46 -10.51
C ALA A 24 1.80 6.20 -9.29
N THR A 25 0.83 5.59 -8.62
CA THR A 25 0.29 6.12 -7.37
C THR A 25 1.41 6.09 -6.34
N ALA A 26 1.80 7.26 -5.82
CA ALA A 26 2.84 7.33 -4.79
C ALA A 26 2.44 6.48 -3.57
N ALA A 27 3.40 5.76 -2.98
CA ALA A 27 3.18 5.01 -1.76
C ALA A 27 2.66 5.93 -0.64
N VAL A 28 1.66 5.45 0.09
CA VAL A 28 0.96 6.25 1.12
C VAL A 28 1.59 6.04 2.50
N PRO A 29 1.33 6.91 3.48
CA PRO A 29 1.70 6.62 4.87
C PRO A 29 1.13 5.30 5.36
N LEU A 30 1.89 4.56 6.19
CA LEU A 30 1.37 3.33 6.79
C LEU A 30 0.21 3.68 7.73
N PRO A 31 -1.00 3.10 7.52
CA PRO A 31 -2.17 3.48 8.30
C PRO A 31 -2.06 2.96 9.72
N ALA A 32 -2.66 3.69 10.64
CA ALA A 32 -2.87 3.24 12.01
C ALA A 32 -4.31 2.82 12.19
N LEU A 33 -4.50 1.55 12.55
CA LEU A 33 -5.80 0.90 12.50
C LEU A 33 -6.41 0.70 13.89
N GLY A 34 -5.70 1.08 14.96
CA GLY A 34 -6.10 0.71 16.32
C GLY A 34 -6.20 -0.80 16.51
N ALA A 35 -5.39 -1.57 15.77
CA ALA A 35 -5.35 -3.02 15.89
C ALA A 35 -4.88 -3.41 17.30
N ASN A 36 -5.38 -4.52 17.82
CA ASN A 36 -5.16 -4.91 19.21
C ASN A 36 -3.66 -5.21 19.46
N PRO A 37 -2.96 -4.41 20.29
CA PRO A 37 -1.53 -4.61 20.57
C PRO A 37 -1.24 -5.88 21.37
N ALA A 38 -2.26 -6.54 21.93
CA ALA A 38 -2.11 -7.86 22.55
C ALA A 38 -2.13 -9.03 21.54
N GLU A 39 -2.53 -8.77 20.29
CA GLU A 39 -2.77 -9.77 19.25
C GLU A 39 -1.74 -9.71 18.11
N VAL A 40 -0.48 -9.44 18.47
CA VAL A 40 0.60 -9.25 17.51
C VAL A 40 1.48 -10.49 17.46
N SER A 41 1.77 -10.97 16.25
CA SER A 41 2.76 -12.02 15.99
C SER A 41 3.61 -11.71 14.76
N VAL A 42 4.65 -12.50 14.55
CA VAL A 42 5.56 -12.39 13.39
C VAL A 42 5.82 -13.75 12.77
N SER A 43 6.05 -13.81 11.47
CA SER A 43 6.64 -15.00 10.86
C SER A 43 7.59 -14.63 9.72
N GLY A 44 8.40 -15.60 9.31
CA GLY A 44 9.18 -15.44 8.10
C GLY A 44 9.92 -16.69 7.65
N LEU A 45 10.42 -16.61 6.41
CA LEU A 45 11.23 -17.63 5.76
C LEU A 45 12.71 -17.23 5.73
N SER A 46 13.63 -18.17 5.90
CA SER A 46 15.07 -17.96 5.66
C SER A 46 15.61 -16.82 6.53
N ALA A 47 16.28 -15.81 5.95
CA ALA A 47 16.64 -14.57 6.64
C ALA A 47 15.44 -13.88 7.33
N GLY A 48 14.25 -13.94 6.75
CA GLY A 48 13.02 -13.48 7.40
C GLY A 48 12.61 -14.34 8.60
N GLY A 49 12.94 -15.64 8.58
CA GLY A 49 12.78 -16.55 9.73
C GLY A 49 13.74 -16.22 10.86
N PHE A 50 15.02 -15.96 10.55
CA PHE A 50 15.98 -15.44 11.54
C PHE A 50 15.54 -14.08 12.11
N ALA A 51 15.09 -13.16 11.25
CA ALA A 51 14.58 -11.86 11.67
C ALA A 51 13.30 -11.98 12.53
N ALA A 52 12.41 -12.94 12.23
CA ALA A 52 11.25 -13.24 13.06
C ALA A 52 11.65 -13.70 14.47
N VAL A 53 12.67 -14.56 14.59
CA VAL A 53 13.25 -14.96 15.89
C VAL A 53 13.84 -13.74 16.61
N GLN A 54 14.59 -12.89 15.91
CA GLN A 54 15.14 -11.64 16.47
C GLN A 54 14.03 -10.76 17.02
N LEU A 55 12.97 -10.51 16.25
CA LEU A 55 11.87 -9.63 16.67
C LEU A 55 11.10 -10.21 17.85
N HIS A 56 10.80 -11.50 17.80
CA HIS A 56 10.09 -12.18 18.86
C HIS A 56 10.87 -12.15 20.18
N VAL A 57 12.19 -12.35 20.16
CA VAL A 57 13.02 -12.31 21.38
C VAL A 57 13.30 -10.87 21.82
N ALA A 58 13.69 -9.98 20.90
CA ALA A 58 14.09 -8.61 21.21
C ALA A 58 12.93 -7.72 21.65
N TYR A 59 11.76 -7.90 21.03
CA TYR A 59 10.52 -7.15 21.29
C TYR A 59 9.38 -8.09 21.72
N SER A 60 9.66 -9.06 22.59
CA SER A 60 8.67 -10.03 23.09
C SER A 60 7.45 -9.38 23.75
N ALA A 61 7.55 -8.15 24.26
CA ALA A 61 6.41 -7.38 24.76
C ALA A 61 5.47 -6.89 23.64
N THR A 62 5.98 -6.76 22.42
CA THR A 62 5.21 -6.42 21.21
C THR A 62 4.62 -7.70 20.60
N PHE A 63 5.46 -8.69 20.28
CA PHE A 63 5.03 -9.92 19.58
C PHE A 63 4.46 -10.99 20.53
N LYS A 64 3.44 -10.63 21.33
CA LYS A 64 2.91 -11.45 22.43
C LYS A 64 2.31 -12.79 22.01
N ARG A 65 1.78 -12.88 20.79
CA ARG A 65 1.23 -14.14 20.27
C ARG A 65 2.32 -15.11 19.83
N GLY A 66 3.51 -14.59 19.54
CA GLY A 66 4.73 -15.35 19.28
C GLY A 66 5.13 -15.35 17.82
N ALA A 67 5.78 -16.44 17.37
CA ALA A 67 6.47 -16.47 16.08
C ALA A 67 6.29 -17.76 15.26
N GLY A 68 6.16 -17.61 13.94
CA GLY A 68 6.30 -18.67 12.96
C GLY A 68 7.66 -18.61 12.26
N VAL A 69 8.45 -19.67 12.30
CA VAL A 69 9.82 -19.68 11.76
C VAL A 69 9.96 -20.78 10.72
N VAL A 70 10.21 -20.39 9.48
CA VAL A 70 10.34 -21.29 8.33
C VAL A 70 11.80 -21.27 7.87
N ALA A 71 12.51 -22.39 8.01
CA ALA A 71 13.92 -22.51 7.63
C ALA A 71 14.81 -21.33 8.11
N GLY A 72 14.66 -20.94 9.38
CA GLY A 72 15.46 -19.92 10.07
C GLY A 72 16.49 -20.55 11.02
N GLY A 73 16.72 -19.94 12.19
CA GLY A 73 17.62 -20.52 13.18
C GLY A 73 17.68 -19.75 14.50
N PRO A 74 18.51 -20.20 15.47
CA PRO A 74 18.59 -19.64 16.82
C PRO A 74 18.84 -18.13 16.86
N PHE A 75 18.31 -17.47 17.89
CA PHE A 75 18.58 -16.05 18.15
C PHE A 75 20.08 -15.80 18.25
N TYR A 76 20.57 -14.78 17.56
CA TYR A 76 21.98 -14.39 17.53
C TYR A 76 22.94 -15.51 17.06
N CYS A 77 22.44 -16.50 16.29
CA CYS A 77 23.24 -17.65 15.85
C CYS A 77 24.55 -17.25 15.14
N ALA A 78 24.52 -16.21 14.31
CA ALA A 78 25.70 -15.77 13.57
C ALA A 78 26.75 -15.10 14.45
N GLU A 79 26.38 -14.58 15.63
CA GLU A 79 27.29 -13.84 16.53
C GLU A 79 28.06 -12.70 15.83
N GLY A 80 27.47 -12.08 14.80
CA GLY A 80 28.12 -11.01 14.02
C GLY A 80 29.16 -11.51 13.01
N SER A 81 29.17 -12.80 12.69
CA SER A 81 30.16 -13.43 11.82
C SER A 81 29.51 -14.10 10.61
N VAL A 82 29.94 -13.70 9.41
CA VAL A 82 29.51 -14.33 8.15
C VAL A 82 29.93 -15.81 8.05
N LEU A 83 31.05 -16.19 8.69
CA LEU A 83 31.51 -17.58 8.74
C LEU A 83 30.56 -18.44 9.58
N ASN A 84 30.09 -17.92 10.71
CA ASN A 84 29.08 -18.61 11.52
C ASN A 84 27.74 -18.65 10.79
N ALA A 85 27.35 -17.54 10.15
CA ALA A 85 26.12 -17.45 9.39
C ALA A 85 26.05 -18.51 8.27
N THR A 86 27.04 -18.53 7.38
CA THR A 86 27.08 -19.45 6.24
C THR A 86 27.48 -20.88 6.61
N GLY A 87 28.25 -21.05 7.69
CA GLY A 87 28.62 -22.33 8.27
C GLY A 87 27.53 -22.91 9.17
N ARG A 88 27.75 -22.84 10.49
CA ARG A 88 26.90 -23.51 11.49
C ARG A 88 25.42 -23.12 11.44
N CYS A 89 25.09 -21.87 11.06
CA CYS A 89 23.71 -21.38 11.05
C CYS A 89 22.95 -21.64 9.74
N MET A 90 23.60 -22.15 8.70
CA MET A 90 22.94 -22.51 7.44
C MET A 90 23.19 -23.97 7.10
N THR A 91 24.45 -24.33 6.93
CA THR A 91 24.87 -25.66 6.47
C THR A 91 25.09 -26.65 7.61
N HIS A 92 24.95 -26.19 8.87
CA HIS A 92 25.25 -26.97 10.08
C HIS A 92 26.64 -27.62 10.02
N SER A 93 27.65 -26.86 9.53
CA SER A 93 29.02 -27.35 9.35
C SER A 93 29.71 -27.70 10.66
N THR A 94 29.27 -27.08 11.76
CA THR A 94 29.66 -27.34 13.15
C THR A 94 28.45 -27.11 14.06
N SER A 95 28.50 -27.61 15.29
CA SER A 95 27.39 -27.45 16.25
C SER A 95 27.14 -25.99 16.60
N ILE A 96 25.86 -25.60 16.70
CA ILE A 96 25.47 -24.28 17.21
C ILE A 96 25.55 -24.30 18.74
N PRO A 97 26.25 -23.35 19.39
CA PRO A 97 26.41 -23.33 20.84
C PRO A 97 25.15 -22.78 21.55
N VAL A 98 24.04 -23.52 21.51
CA VAL A 98 22.72 -23.08 22.00
C VAL A 98 22.77 -22.56 23.44
N SER A 99 23.49 -23.24 24.35
CA SER A 99 23.63 -22.81 25.74
C SER A 99 24.28 -21.43 25.88
N SER A 100 25.28 -21.13 25.04
CA SER A 100 25.92 -19.82 25.00
C SER A 100 24.96 -18.75 24.45
N LEU A 101 24.19 -19.08 23.41
CA LEU A 101 23.18 -18.16 22.86
C LEU A 101 22.06 -17.85 23.88
N VAL A 102 21.63 -18.84 24.65
CA VAL A 102 20.70 -18.67 25.79
C VAL A 102 21.30 -17.76 26.86
N SER A 103 22.59 -17.94 27.19
CA SER A 103 23.29 -17.10 28.17
C SER A 103 23.39 -15.65 27.70
N THR A 104 23.73 -15.43 26.44
CA THR A 104 23.73 -14.10 25.81
C THR A 104 22.35 -13.47 25.83
N THR A 105 21.30 -14.24 25.52
CA THR A 105 19.91 -13.77 25.57
C THR A 105 19.54 -13.28 26.98
N ASN A 106 19.81 -14.08 28.01
CA ASN A 106 19.54 -13.70 29.40
C ASN A 106 20.33 -12.45 29.83
N SER A 107 21.59 -12.34 29.42
CA SER A 107 22.43 -11.17 29.69
C SER A 107 21.87 -9.89 29.04
N TRP A 108 21.45 -9.97 27.77
CA TRP A 108 20.88 -8.83 27.06
C TRP A 108 19.50 -8.43 27.59
N ALA A 109 18.71 -9.40 28.09
CA ALA A 109 17.45 -9.10 28.77
C ALA A 109 17.70 -8.39 30.10
N ALA A 110 18.66 -8.86 30.89
CA ALA A 110 19.05 -8.23 32.15
C ALA A 110 19.58 -6.79 31.96
N SER A 111 20.26 -6.52 30.84
CA SER A 111 20.75 -5.18 30.50
C SER A 111 19.72 -4.27 29.81
N GLY A 112 18.51 -4.76 29.52
CA GLY A 112 17.48 -4.03 28.79
C GLY A 112 17.74 -3.85 27.28
N ALA A 113 18.75 -4.53 26.72
CA ALA A 113 19.04 -4.51 25.28
C ALA A 113 17.99 -5.27 24.45
N ILE A 114 17.30 -6.21 25.11
CA ILE A 114 16.09 -6.89 24.65
C ILE A 114 15.01 -6.85 25.74
N ASP A 115 13.79 -7.26 25.43
CA ASP A 115 12.73 -7.43 26.42
C ASP A 115 13.05 -8.56 27.42
N PRO A 116 12.43 -8.55 28.62
CA PRO A 116 12.55 -9.65 29.57
C PRO A 116 12.18 -11.01 28.95
N VAL A 117 13.01 -12.03 29.14
CA VAL A 117 12.75 -13.39 28.65
C VAL A 117 11.48 -14.01 29.23
N SER A 118 11.01 -13.54 30.39
CA SER A 118 9.74 -13.97 30.99
C SER A 118 8.53 -13.73 30.09
N ASN A 119 8.58 -12.74 29.20
CA ASN A 119 7.52 -12.48 28.21
C ASN A 119 7.34 -13.65 27.22
N LEU A 120 8.40 -14.43 26.97
CA LEU A 120 8.36 -15.56 26.04
C LEU A 120 7.56 -16.75 26.59
N SER A 121 7.39 -16.84 27.91
CA SER A 121 6.73 -17.99 28.56
C SER A 121 5.28 -18.19 28.11
N GLY A 122 4.58 -17.10 27.75
CA GLY A 122 3.20 -17.12 27.24
C GLY A 122 3.09 -17.21 25.71
N SER A 123 4.21 -17.12 25.00
CA SER A 123 4.22 -17.06 23.53
C SER A 123 4.00 -18.43 22.90
N LYS A 124 3.46 -18.46 21.67
CA LYS A 124 3.35 -19.66 20.83
C LYS A 124 4.42 -19.64 19.75
N VAL A 125 5.05 -20.78 19.49
CA VAL A 125 6.10 -20.90 18.46
C VAL A 125 5.74 -22.00 17.47
N TYR A 126 5.68 -21.67 16.19
CA TYR A 126 5.54 -22.64 15.12
C TYR A 126 6.84 -22.71 14.32
N LEU A 127 7.43 -23.90 14.20
CA LEU A 127 8.65 -24.14 13.46
C LEU A 127 8.37 -25.00 12.22
N PHE A 128 9.01 -24.67 11.11
CA PHE A 128 8.96 -25.47 9.89
C PHE A 128 10.35 -25.67 9.28
N SER A 129 10.67 -26.90 8.92
CA SER A 129 11.82 -27.23 8.08
C SER A 129 11.42 -28.28 7.03
N GLY A 130 11.96 -28.13 5.83
CA GLY A 130 11.84 -29.13 4.77
C GLY A 130 12.95 -30.17 4.89
N THR A 131 12.63 -31.45 4.76
CA THR A 131 13.64 -32.53 4.80
C THR A 131 14.59 -32.51 3.59
N SER A 132 14.26 -31.73 2.55
CA SER A 132 15.09 -31.54 1.36
C SER A 132 15.75 -30.15 1.32
N ASP A 133 15.64 -29.37 2.40
CA ASP A 133 16.31 -28.07 2.53
C ASP A 133 17.82 -28.26 2.73
N ASN A 134 18.58 -27.82 1.73
CA ASN A 134 20.05 -27.84 1.74
C ASN A 134 20.68 -26.44 1.93
N THR A 135 19.85 -25.42 2.13
CA THR A 135 20.29 -24.03 2.34
C THR A 135 20.34 -23.72 3.83
N VAL A 136 19.24 -23.98 4.54
CA VAL A 136 19.19 -23.94 6.00
C VAL A 136 18.78 -25.33 6.45
N LYS A 137 19.77 -26.14 6.80
CA LYS A 137 19.56 -27.55 7.11
C LYS A 137 18.64 -27.70 8.32
N GLN A 138 17.85 -28.76 8.30
CA GLN A 138 16.93 -29.12 9.38
C GLN A 138 17.58 -29.13 10.77
N ALA A 139 18.86 -29.54 10.89
CA ALA A 139 19.59 -29.52 12.15
C ALA A 139 19.72 -28.11 12.78
N VAL A 140 19.75 -27.04 11.98
CA VAL A 140 19.70 -25.65 12.48
C VAL A 140 18.36 -25.36 13.14
N MET A 141 17.27 -25.85 12.55
CA MET A 141 15.93 -25.70 13.10
C MET A 141 15.69 -26.60 14.34
N ASP A 142 16.38 -27.74 14.42
CA ASP A 142 16.42 -28.58 15.62
C ASP A 142 17.12 -27.85 16.78
N ASP A 143 18.23 -27.15 16.50
CA ASP A 143 18.92 -26.27 17.47
C ASP A 143 18.05 -25.06 17.85
N LEU A 144 17.26 -24.50 16.92
CA LEU A 144 16.29 -23.44 17.22
C LEU A 144 15.18 -23.93 18.15
N LYS A 145 14.66 -25.15 17.94
CA LYS A 145 13.70 -25.76 18.86
C LYS A 145 14.30 -25.88 20.26
N THR A 146 15.54 -26.36 20.36
CA THR A 146 16.26 -26.49 21.63
C THR A 146 16.46 -25.12 22.30
N TYR A 147 16.80 -24.09 21.53
CA TYR A 147 16.89 -22.71 22.01
C TYR A 147 15.55 -22.23 22.59
N TYR A 148 14.44 -22.36 21.84
CA TYR A 148 13.13 -21.92 22.30
C TYR A 148 12.66 -22.67 23.55
N GLN A 149 12.96 -23.97 23.69
CA GLN A 149 12.62 -24.75 24.89
C GLN A 149 13.24 -24.21 26.19
N SER A 150 14.26 -23.35 26.10
CA SER A 150 14.83 -22.66 27.27
C SER A 150 13.94 -21.52 27.80
N PHE A 151 12.97 -21.04 27.01
CA PHE A 151 12.16 -19.86 27.33
C PHE A 151 10.65 -20.06 27.13
N VAL A 152 10.27 -20.94 26.22
CA VAL A 152 8.89 -21.23 25.80
C VAL A 152 8.54 -22.67 26.21
N PRO A 153 7.42 -22.89 26.91
CA PRO A 153 6.99 -24.25 27.27
C PRO A 153 6.86 -25.15 26.05
N ALA A 154 7.26 -26.42 26.18
CA ALA A 154 7.18 -27.38 25.06
C ALA A 154 5.76 -27.51 24.49
N ALA A 155 4.72 -27.39 25.32
CA ALA A 155 3.31 -27.40 24.89
C ALA A 155 2.89 -26.20 24.02
N ASN A 156 3.71 -25.14 23.99
CA ASN A 156 3.49 -23.96 23.17
C ASN A 156 4.28 -23.99 21.85
N THR A 157 5.06 -25.05 21.60
CA THR A 157 5.92 -25.16 20.43
C THR A 157 5.48 -26.31 19.54
N VAL A 158 5.14 -25.99 18.29
CA VAL A 158 4.91 -26.98 17.22
C VAL A 158 6.11 -26.97 16.28
N TYR A 159 6.53 -28.14 15.83
CA TYR A 159 7.60 -28.27 14.83
C TYR A 159 7.21 -29.27 13.75
N LYS A 160 7.01 -28.75 12.54
CA LYS A 160 6.70 -29.50 11.33
C LYS A 160 7.98 -29.69 10.51
N ASN A 161 8.53 -30.90 10.53
CA ASN A 161 9.86 -31.22 10.00
C ASN A 161 9.88 -32.52 9.16
N ASN A 162 8.74 -32.88 8.59
CA ASN A 162 8.55 -34.17 7.91
C ASN A 162 8.00 -34.05 6.49
N ILE A 163 8.10 -32.86 5.88
CA ILE A 163 7.72 -32.62 4.49
C ILE A 163 8.98 -32.57 3.64
N GLY A 164 8.98 -33.26 2.49
CA GLY A 164 10.03 -33.24 1.46
C GLY A 164 10.19 -31.91 0.73
N ALA A 165 10.14 -30.80 1.46
CA ALA A 165 10.26 -29.46 0.93
C ALA A 165 11.72 -29.04 0.77
N GLY A 166 12.02 -28.29 -0.30
CA GLY A 166 13.25 -27.54 -0.44
C GLY A 166 13.25 -26.26 0.41
N HIS A 167 14.20 -25.36 0.15
CA HIS A 167 14.28 -24.09 0.87
C HIS A 167 13.28 -23.08 0.28
N ALA A 168 12.05 -23.11 0.79
CA ALA A 168 10.94 -22.31 0.28
C ALA A 168 9.84 -22.12 1.32
N MET A 169 8.98 -21.12 1.09
CA MET A 169 7.68 -21.01 1.77
C MET A 169 6.77 -22.03 1.10
N VAL A 170 6.27 -22.99 1.87
CA VAL A 170 5.39 -24.02 1.31
C VAL A 170 3.94 -23.60 1.36
N THR A 171 3.18 -23.97 0.33
CA THR A 171 1.74 -23.76 0.22
C THR A 171 1.07 -25.07 -0.20
N ASP A 172 -0.26 -25.08 -0.24
CA ASP A 172 -1.05 -26.22 -0.68
C ASP A 172 -1.51 -26.14 -2.14
N ASP A 173 -1.41 -24.97 -2.77
CA ASP A 173 -2.02 -24.73 -4.09
C ASP A 173 -1.21 -23.82 -5.03
N TYR A 174 -0.02 -23.35 -4.62
CA TYR A 174 0.77 -22.41 -5.43
C TYR A 174 2.29 -22.61 -5.35
N GLY A 175 2.97 -22.41 -6.48
CA GLY A 175 4.43 -22.33 -6.54
C GLY A 175 5.10 -23.50 -7.25
N GLY A 176 6.42 -23.59 -7.10
CA GLY A 176 7.24 -24.66 -7.69
C GLY A 176 6.99 -26.03 -7.04
N ALA A 177 7.68 -27.05 -7.54
CA ALA A 177 7.61 -28.38 -6.94
C ALA A 177 8.14 -28.35 -5.50
N CYS A 178 7.53 -29.15 -4.61
CA CYS A 178 7.80 -29.09 -3.17
C CYS A 178 9.30 -29.13 -2.82
N SER A 179 10.06 -30.04 -3.43
CA SER A 179 11.49 -30.26 -3.16
C SER A 179 12.43 -29.22 -3.81
N THR A 180 11.92 -28.26 -4.57
CA THR A 180 12.73 -27.30 -5.32
C THR A 180 13.27 -26.18 -4.42
N THR A 181 14.53 -25.78 -4.64
CA THR A 181 15.12 -24.57 -4.06
C THR A 181 15.45 -23.59 -5.18
N ALA A 182 14.46 -22.81 -5.61
CA ALA A 182 14.62 -21.83 -6.69
C ALA A 182 13.60 -20.70 -6.54
N ALA A 183 13.87 -19.56 -7.17
CA ALA A 183 12.94 -18.43 -7.23
C ALA A 183 11.56 -18.88 -7.77
N PRO A 184 10.44 -18.39 -7.21
CA PRO A 184 10.34 -17.34 -6.19
C PRO A 184 10.51 -17.84 -4.73
N TYR A 185 11.00 -19.07 -4.54
CA TYR A 185 11.09 -19.77 -3.26
C TYR A 185 9.73 -19.87 -2.55
N ILE A 186 8.71 -20.16 -3.34
CA ILE A 186 7.36 -20.51 -2.92
C ILE A 186 7.01 -21.81 -3.65
N ASN A 187 6.67 -22.86 -2.90
CA ASN A 187 6.44 -24.19 -3.46
C ASN A 187 5.07 -24.72 -3.10
N ASN A 188 4.44 -25.45 -4.02
CA ASN A 188 3.26 -26.24 -3.73
C ASN A 188 3.71 -27.60 -3.16
N CYS A 189 3.42 -27.81 -1.87
CA CYS A 189 3.68 -29.04 -1.14
C CYS A 189 2.40 -29.77 -0.70
N GLY A 190 1.21 -29.31 -1.15
CA GLY A 190 -0.06 -29.81 -0.62
C GLY A 190 -0.22 -29.55 0.88
N PHE A 191 0.46 -28.54 1.43
CA PHE A 191 0.46 -28.23 2.86
C PHE A 191 0.31 -26.72 3.10
N ASP A 192 -0.76 -26.34 3.78
CA ASP A 192 -1.07 -24.93 4.09
C ASP A 192 -0.28 -24.44 5.31
N LEU A 193 1.00 -24.15 5.10
CA LEU A 193 1.88 -23.70 6.18
C LEU A 193 1.43 -22.37 6.80
N ALA A 194 0.94 -21.42 5.99
CA ALA A 194 0.45 -20.14 6.52
C ALA A 194 -0.75 -20.34 7.46
N GLY A 195 -1.69 -21.22 7.09
CA GLY A 195 -2.82 -21.58 7.94
C GLY A 195 -2.40 -22.24 9.25
N GLU A 196 -1.45 -23.17 9.20
CA GLU A 196 -0.92 -23.86 10.39
C GLU A 196 -0.19 -22.90 11.35
N ILE A 197 0.64 -22.00 10.80
CA ILE A 197 1.31 -20.95 11.58
C ILE A 197 0.25 -20.06 12.27
N LEU A 198 -0.69 -19.49 11.51
CA LEU A 198 -1.67 -18.57 12.07
C LEU A 198 -2.59 -19.25 13.10
N THR A 199 -3.01 -20.49 12.83
CA THR A 199 -3.86 -21.26 13.75
C THR A 199 -3.14 -21.58 15.06
N HIS A 200 -1.85 -21.92 15.01
CA HIS A 200 -1.07 -22.16 16.22
C HIS A 200 -0.89 -20.89 17.06
N LEU A 201 -0.61 -19.76 16.41
CA LEU A 201 -0.33 -18.49 17.08
C LEU A 201 -1.58 -17.83 17.68
N TYR A 202 -2.73 -17.95 17.00
CA TYR A 202 -3.96 -17.27 17.36
C TYR A 202 -5.06 -18.18 17.92
N GLY A 203 -4.85 -19.50 17.91
CA GLY A 203 -5.86 -20.49 18.24
C GLY A 203 -6.80 -20.78 17.06
N PRO A 204 -7.96 -21.42 17.30
CA PRO A 204 -8.91 -21.76 16.25
C PRO A 204 -9.30 -20.55 15.39
N LEU A 205 -9.24 -20.73 14.07
CA LEU A 205 -9.56 -19.71 13.07
C LEU A 205 -10.77 -20.14 12.23
N ASN A 206 -11.50 -19.16 11.70
CA ASN A 206 -12.51 -19.39 10.67
C ASN A 206 -11.84 -19.96 9.41
N PRO A 207 -12.56 -20.77 8.62
CA PRO A 207 -12.06 -21.25 7.34
C PRO A 207 -11.57 -20.10 6.45
N ARG A 208 -10.45 -20.32 5.77
CA ARG A 208 -9.84 -19.35 4.87
C ARG A 208 -10.75 -19.00 3.67
N ASN A 209 -10.61 -17.79 3.13
CA ASN A 209 -11.26 -17.40 1.88
C ASN A 209 -10.56 -18.02 0.65
N ASN A 210 -11.24 -18.92 -0.06
CA ASN A 210 -10.75 -19.51 -1.32
C ASN A 210 -11.27 -18.77 -2.57
N GLY A 211 -12.10 -17.75 -2.40
CA GLY A 211 -12.61 -16.89 -3.47
C GLY A 211 -11.85 -15.58 -3.59
N THR A 212 -12.53 -14.54 -4.07
CA THR A 212 -11.96 -13.18 -4.14
C THR A 212 -11.82 -12.61 -2.73
N LEU A 213 -10.61 -12.14 -2.42
CA LEU A 213 -10.31 -11.48 -1.15
C LEU A 213 -11.12 -10.19 -1.00
N GLY A 214 -11.69 -9.96 0.19
CA GLY A 214 -12.47 -8.76 0.49
C GLY A 214 -11.65 -7.56 0.93
N GLY A 215 -10.42 -7.77 1.41
CA GLY A 215 -9.53 -6.73 1.88
C GLY A 215 -8.77 -5.96 0.80
N THR A 216 -8.02 -4.93 1.24
CA THR A 216 -7.23 -4.06 0.37
C THR A 216 -5.74 -4.30 0.55
N PHE A 217 -5.02 -4.40 -0.56
CA PHE A 217 -3.55 -4.29 -0.58
C PHE A 217 -3.16 -2.83 -0.79
N THR A 218 -2.32 -2.31 0.10
CA THR A 218 -1.82 -0.94 0.02
C THR A 218 -0.30 -0.97 0.06
N GLU A 219 0.33 -0.30 -0.91
CA GLU A 219 1.76 -0.01 -0.86
C GLU A 219 1.98 1.21 0.06
N PHE A 220 2.78 1.03 1.11
CA PHE A 220 3.07 2.07 2.09
C PHE A 220 4.54 2.50 2.05
N ASN A 221 4.79 3.76 2.45
CA ASN A 221 6.11 4.34 2.50
C ASN A 221 6.89 3.84 3.73
N GLN A 222 7.88 2.96 3.54
CA GLN A 222 8.77 2.49 4.60
C GLN A 222 9.80 3.54 5.01
N SER A 223 10.06 4.53 4.14
CA SER A 223 11.01 5.61 4.42
C SER A 223 10.59 6.49 5.61
N GLU A 224 9.32 6.39 6.04
CA GLU A 224 8.84 6.98 7.29
C GLU A 224 9.51 6.38 8.53
N PHE A 225 9.98 5.14 8.43
CA PHE A 225 10.53 4.37 9.55
C PHE A 225 12.04 4.18 9.44
N ILE A 226 12.55 4.08 8.21
CA ILE A 226 13.98 3.87 7.94
C ILE A 226 14.34 4.22 6.50
N THR A 227 15.51 4.82 6.31
CA THR A 227 16.12 5.02 5.00
C THR A 227 17.46 4.28 4.93
N GLY A 228 17.74 3.60 3.82
CA GLY A 228 18.94 2.77 3.68
C GLY A 228 18.85 1.46 4.46
N HIS A 229 19.95 1.03 5.08
CA HIS A 229 20.03 -0.18 5.91
C HIS A 229 19.54 -1.48 5.25
N GLY A 230 19.61 -1.56 3.91
CA GLY A 230 19.10 -2.70 3.17
C GLY A 230 17.58 -2.83 3.14
N VAL A 231 16.83 -1.80 3.55
CA VAL A 231 15.36 -1.75 3.50
C VAL A 231 14.92 -0.98 2.24
N ALA A 232 13.82 -1.40 1.61
CA ALA A 232 13.25 -0.69 0.46
C ALA A 232 12.50 0.58 0.88
N ALA A 233 12.29 1.49 -0.07
CA ALA A 233 11.51 2.71 0.19
C ALA A 233 10.03 2.43 0.48
N THR A 234 9.50 1.31 -0.02
CA THR A 234 8.09 0.94 0.11
C THR A 234 7.92 -0.49 0.60
N GLY A 235 6.76 -0.76 1.20
CA GLY A 235 6.33 -2.05 1.72
C GLY A 235 4.84 -2.26 1.45
N TRP A 236 4.31 -3.42 1.83
CA TRP A 236 2.91 -3.75 1.57
C TRP A 236 2.13 -4.05 2.84
N ILE A 237 0.88 -3.62 2.91
CA ILE A 237 -0.05 -4.02 3.96
C ILE A 237 -1.31 -4.61 3.32
N TYR A 238 -1.81 -5.70 3.87
CA TYR A 238 -3.12 -6.25 3.56
C TYR A 238 -4.06 -5.99 4.74
N VAL A 239 -5.15 -5.27 4.48
CA VAL A 239 -6.17 -4.93 5.49
C VAL A 239 -7.49 -5.61 5.10
N PRO A 240 -7.93 -6.66 5.81
CA PRO A 240 -9.27 -7.24 5.64
C PRO A 240 -10.36 -6.17 5.78
N GLN A 241 -11.43 -6.26 4.99
CA GLN A 241 -12.52 -5.28 5.02
C GLN A 241 -13.14 -5.15 6.43
N ALA A 242 -13.22 -6.25 7.17
CA ALA A 242 -13.74 -6.27 8.54
C ALA A 242 -12.92 -5.39 9.51
N CYS A 243 -11.64 -5.14 9.22
CA CYS A 243 -10.77 -4.28 10.03
C CYS A 243 -11.08 -2.78 9.90
N THR A 244 -12.03 -2.39 9.05
CA THR A 244 -12.54 -1.02 8.99
C THR A 244 -13.56 -0.71 10.09
N THR A 245 -14.18 -1.74 10.67
CA THR A 245 -15.26 -1.59 11.66
C THR A 245 -15.07 -2.45 12.92
N ALA A 246 -14.15 -3.40 12.91
CA ALA A 246 -13.88 -4.31 14.03
C ALA A 246 -12.43 -4.23 14.51
N SER A 247 -12.19 -4.61 15.76
CA SER A 247 -10.83 -4.78 16.28
C SER A 247 -10.13 -5.93 15.54
N CYS A 248 -8.90 -5.68 15.11
CA CYS A 248 -8.11 -6.64 14.36
C CYS A 248 -6.81 -7.02 15.06
N ARG A 249 -6.31 -8.19 14.68
CA ARG A 249 -5.01 -8.75 15.05
C ARG A 249 -3.97 -8.28 14.04
N VAL A 250 -2.67 -8.39 14.36
CA VAL A 250 -1.59 -8.00 13.43
C VAL A 250 -0.58 -9.12 13.30
N HIS A 251 -0.29 -9.54 12.08
CA HIS A 251 0.79 -10.47 11.78
C HIS A 251 1.81 -9.82 10.83
N LEU A 252 3.05 -9.74 11.29
CA LEU A 252 4.17 -9.25 10.48
C LEU A 252 4.76 -10.43 9.69
N VAL A 253 4.83 -10.32 8.36
CA VAL A 253 5.30 -11.40 7.48
C VAL A 253 6.58 -10.99 6.77
N LEU A 254 7.67 -11.70 7.06
CA LEU A 254 9.01 -11.37 6.57
C LEU A 254 9.43 -12.35 5.47
N HIS A 255 9.77 -11.82 4.31
CA HIS A 255 10.30 -12.61 3.19
C HIS A 255 11.73 -13.07 3.42
N GLY A 256 12.16 -14.11 2.71
CA GLY A 256 13.54 -14.58 2.72
C GLY A 256 14.46 -13.76 1.81
N CYS A 257 15.72 -14.19 1.70
CA CYS A 257 16.65 -13.61 0.74
C CYS A 257 16.12 -13.75 -0.70
N LYS A 258 16.35 -12.73 -1.54
CA LYS A 258 15.89 -12.70 -2.94
C LYS A 258 14.37 -12.92 -3.13
N GLN A 259 13.58 -12.47 -2.16
CA GLN A 259 12.11 -12.54 -2.20
C GLN A 259 11.45 -11.18 -1.90
N ASN A 260 12.22 -10.09 -1.97
CA ASN A 260 11.63 -8.77 -1.94
C ASN A 260 10.87 -8.48 -3.24
N TYR A 261 10.12 -7.38 -3.24
CA TYR A 261 9.30 -6.99 -4.39
C TYR A 261 10.12 -6.82 -5.68
N THR A 262 11.36 -6.32 -5.60
CA THR A 262 12.20 -6.18 -6.80
C THR A 262 12.59 -7.54 -7.40
N ASP A 263 12.86 -8.54 -6.56
CA ASP A 263 13.34 -9.85 -7.01
C ASP A 263 12.19 -10.78 -7.46
N VAL A 264 11.01 -10.69 -6.83
CA VAL A 264 9.89 -11.61 -7.13
C VAL A 264 8.53 -10.91 -7.33
N SER A 265 8.50 -9.59 -7.47
CA SER A 265 7.25 -8.82 -7.56
C SER A 265 6.33 -9.07 -6.34
N ASP A 266 5.02 -9.07 -6.55
CA ASP A 266 4.02 -9.26 -5.49
C ASP A 266 3.85 -10.72 -5.03
N GLN A 267 4.69 -11.64 -5.51
CA GLN A 267 4.53 -13.09 -5.30
C GLN A 267 4.58 -13.44 -3.81
N TYR A 268 5.56 -12.95 -3.06
CA TYR A 268 5.62 -13.23 -1.62
C TYR A 268 4.47 -12.60 -0.84
N VAL A 269 4.04 -11.40 -1.26
CA VAL A 269 2.92 -10.67 -0.65
C VAL A 269 1.60 -11.39 -0.89
N LYS A 270 1.36 -11.90 -2.11
CA LYS A 270 0.03 -12.39 -2.52
C LYS A 270 -0.11 -13.91 -2.51
N LYS A 271 0.98 -14.66 -2.60
CA LYS A 271 0.95 -16.10 -2.92
C LYS A 271 1.47 -17.03 -1.83
N THR A 272 1.83 -16.50 -0.67
CA THR A 272 2.31 -17.30 0.49
C THR A 272 1.18 -17.92 1.33
N GLY A 273 -0.08 -17.65 0.99
CA GLY A 273 -1.26 -18.25 1.63
C GLY A 273 -1.85 -17.44 2.78
N TYR A 274 -1.09 -16.55 3.43
CA TYR A 274 -1.53 -15.80 4.61
C TYR A 274 -2.80 -14.97 4.39
N ASN A 275 -2.92 -14.28 3.24
CA ASN A 275 -4.03 -13.35 3.00
C ASN A 275 -5.41 -14.02 3.07
N ARG A 276 -5.52 -15.27 2.60
CA ARG A 276 -6.77 -16.03 2.60
C ARG A 276 -7.27 -16.31 4.01
N TRP A 277 -6.36 -16.56 4.94
CA TRP A 277 -6.69 -16.73 6.35
C TRP A 277 -6.98 -15.39 7.01
N ALA A 278 -6.15 -14.38 6.75
CA ALA A 278 -6.33 -13.04 7.29
C ALA A 278 -7.70 -12.44 6.96
N ASP A 279 -8.18 -12.63 5.74
CA ASP A 279 -9.42 -12.06 5.22
C ASP A 279 -10.68 -12.47 6.01
N THR A 280 -10.70 -13.71 6.52
CA THR A 280 -11.84 -14.26 7.27
C THR A 280 -11.63 -14.23 8.78
N ASN A 281 -10.49 -13.69 9.24
CA ASN A 281 -10.05 -13.78 10.62
C ASN A 281 -9.60 -12.45 11.23
N ASN A 282 -9.91 -11.31 10.61
CA ASN A 282 -9.58 -10.00 11.17
C ASN A 282 -8.08 -9.87 11.50
N ILE A 283 -7.20 -10.36 10.62
CA ILE A 283 -5.75 -10.28 10.79
C ILE A 283 -5.20 -9.32 9.74
N VAL A 284 -4.66 -8.19 10.19
CA VAL A 284 -3.91 -7.29 9.32
C VAL A 284 -2.53 -7.90 9.07
N LEU A 285 -2.10 -7.95 7.81
CA LEU A 285 -0.79 -8.46 7.43
C LEU A 285 0.10 -7.32 6.98
N ILE A 286 1.26 -7.18 7.61
CA ILE A 286 2.29 -6.23 7.18
C ILE A 286 3.40 -7.03 6.51
N TYR A 287 3.77 -6.63 5.29
CA TYR A 287 4.82 -7.24 4.47
C TYR A 287 5.93 -6.21 4.18
N PRO A 288 6.82 -5.96 5.15
CA PRO A 288 7.97 -5.13 4.93
C PRO A 288 8.88 -5.72 3.85
N GLN A 289 9.60 -4.85 3.14
CA GLN A 289 10.46 -5.21 2.03
C GLN A 289 11.90 -4.76 2.28
N THR A 290 12.85 -5.68 2.10
CA THR A 290 14.26 -5.32 1.93
C THR A 290 14.47 -4.72 0.53
N SER A 291 15.60 -4.06 0.31
CA SER A 291 16.03 -3.61 -1.01
C SER A 291 17.14 -4.47 -1.57
N THR A 292 17.42 -4.32 -2.87
CA THR A 292 18.59 -4.94 -3.52
C THR A 292 19.93 -4.38 -3.03
N ALA A 293 19.92 -3.31 -2.22
CA ALA A 293 21.10 -2.81 -1.51
C ALA A 293 21.45 -3.64 -0.27
N ALA A 294 20.53 -4.46 0.25
CA ALA A 294 20.86 -5.46 1.26
C ALA A 294 21.73 -6.58 0.68
N THR A 295 22.59 -7.17 1.51
CA THR A 295 23.37 -8.35 1.10
C THR A 295 22.42 -9.48 0.72
N ASN A 296 22.42 -9.88 -0.57
CA ASN A 296 21.49 -10.86 -1.15
C ASN A 296 20.00 -10.54 -0.96
N SER A 297 19.65 -9.26 -0.83
CA SER A 297 18.28 -8.81 -0.48
C SER A 297 17.76 -9.44 0.83
N CYS A 298 18.64 -9.89 1.73
CA CYS A 298 18.27 -10.52 2.99
C CYS A 298 17.94 -9.48 4.08
N TRP A 299 17.20 -9.90 5.10
CA TRP A 299 17.17 -9.19 6.38
C TRP A 299 18.53 -9.32 7.10
N ASP A 300 18.89 -8.35 7.93
CA ASP A 300 20.12 -8.40 8.71
C ASP A 300 19.97 -9.34 9.91
N TRP A 301 20.51 -10.55 9.74
CA TRP A 301 20.57 -11.56 10.78
C TRP A 301 21.99 -12.03 11.15
N TRP A 302 23.00 -11.43 10.52
CA TRP A 302 24.40 -11.72 10.84
C TRP A 302 25.27 -10.49 11.08
N GLY A 303 24.67 -9.30 11.10
CA GLY A 303 25.33 -8.03 11.38
C GLY A 303 26.05 -7.44 10.19
N TYR A 304 25.54 -7.64 8.96
CA TYR A 304 26.15 -6.99 7.78
C TYR A 304 25.88 -5.47 7.76
N ASP A 305 24.79 -5.03 8.40
CA ASP A 305 24.40 -3.63 8.48
C ASP A 305 24.75 -3.03 9.84
N SER A 306 24.48 -3.75 10.93
CA SER A 306 24.72 -3.24 12.28
C SER A 306 25.19 -4.31 13.25
N ALA A 307 26.15 -3.99 14.12
CA ALA A 307 26.53 -4.86 15.25
C ALA A 307 25.37 -5.12 16.24
N ASN A 308 24.32 -4.28 16.21
CA ASN A 308 23.13 -4.41 17.05
C ASN A 308 21.95 -5.10 16.33
N TYR A 309 22.18 -5.77 15.19
CA TYR A 309 21.15 -6.37 14.34
C TYR A 309 20.10 -7.23 15.07
N ALA A 310 20.46 -7.91 16.17
CA ALA A 310 19.55 -8.75 16.95
C ALA A 310 18.95 -8.06 18.19
N LYS A 311 19.32 -6.81 18.49
CA LYS A 311 18.87 -6.04 19.67
C LYS A 311 17.75 -5.07 19.30
N LYS A 312 17.09 -4.51 20.33
CA LYS A 312 16.09 -3.42 20.16
C LYS A 312 16.64 -2.16 19.49
N SER A 313 17.96 -1.98 19.45
CA SER A 313 18.60 -0.83 18.81
C SER A 313 19.04 -1.11 17.37
N GLY A 314 18.83 -2.31 16.85
CA GLY A 314 19.13 -2.65 15.45
C GLY A 314 18.28 -1.80 14.49
N PRO A 315 18.84 -1.22 13.42
CA PRO A 315 18.08 -0.34 12.52
C PRO A 315 16.84 -1.01 11.93
N GLN A 316 16.99 -2.18 11.31
CA GLN A 316 15.86 -2.93 10.76
C GLN A 316 14.86 -3.35 11.85
N MET A 317 15.36 -3.71 13.05
CA MET A 317 14.55 -4.10 14.20
C MET A 317 13.62 -2.97 14.66
N VAL A 318 14.17 -1.76 14.81
CA VAL A 318 13.42 -0.54 15.17
C VAL A 318 12.36 -0.24 14.12
N ALA A 319 12.73 -0.29 12.83
CA ALA A 319 11.81 0.02 11.74
C ALA A 319 10.61 -0.95 11.70
N LEU A 320 10.89 -2.25 11.78
CA LEU A 320 9.85 -3.30 11.75
C LEU A 320 8.90 -3.18 12.94
N LYS A 321 9.45 -2.94 14.15
CA LYS A 321 8.63 -2.69 15.34
C LYS A 321 7.82 -1.41 15.23
N ALA A 322 8.38 -0.33 14.66
CA ALA A 322 7.67 0.93 14.46
C ALA A 322 6.51 0.82 13.46
N MET A 323 6.65 -0.03 12.43
CA MET A 323 5.54 -0.34 11.51
C MET A 323 4.38 -1.05 12.24
N VAL A 324 4.71 -2.02 13.09
CA VAL A 324 3.71 -2.71 13.92
C VAL A 324 3.06 -1.76 14.94
N ASP A 325 3.84 -0.89 15.57
CA ASP A 325 3.33 0.15 16.47
C ASP A 325 2.38 1.10 15.75
N ARG A 326 2.72 1.54 14.54
CA ARG A 326 1.84 2.38 13.73
C ARG A 326 0.50 1.70 13.55
N VAL A 327 0.47 0.44 13.10
CA VAL A 327 -0.77 -0.29 12.83
C VAL A 327 -1.60 -0.54 14.09
N THR A 328 -0.95 -0.82 15.23
CA THR A 328 -1.63 -1.07 16.52
C THR A 328 -1.99 0.20 17.27
N SER A 329 -1.38 1.33 16.94
CA SER A 329 -1.77 2.62 17.50
C SER A 329 -3.18 2.99 17.05
N SER A 330 -4.00 3.42 18.00
CA SER A 330 -5.25 4.12 17.71
C SER A 330 -4.90 5.59 17.44
N GLY A 331 -4.40 5.91 16.24
CA GLY A 331 -4.18 7.31 15.83
C GLY A 331 -2.84 7.64 15.17
N GLY A 332 -2.58 7.07 14.01
CA GLY A 332 -1.40 7.34 13.17
C GLY A 332 -1.68 7.49 11.66
N GLY A 333 -2.95 7.62 11.27
CA GLY A 333 -3.38 8.84 10.56
C GLY A 333 -4.15 9.65 11.59
N SER A 334 -3.89 10.94 11.74
CA SER A 334 -4.44 11.73 12.85
C SER A 334 -5.95 11.59 12.93
N ALA A 335 -6.51 10.90 13.91
CA ALA A 335 -7.95 10.70 13.95
C ALA A 335 -8.64 11.94 14.54
N LEU A 336 -8.33 13.11 14.01
CA LEU A 336 -9.31 14.17 13.97
C LEU A 336 -10.59 13.57 13.39
N PRO A 337 -11.74 13.73 14.08
CA PRO A 337 -12.98 13.12 13.64
C PRO A 337 -13.31 13.60 12.23
N ALA A 338 -14.03 12.75 11.50
CA ALA A 338 -14.47 13.09 10.16
C ALA A 338 -15.23 14.42 10.18
N PRO A 339 -14.90 15.39 9.32
CA PRO A 339 -15.68 16.61 9.17
C PRO A 339 -17.15 16.26 8.95
N THR A 340 -18.03 16.89 9.73
CA THR A 340 -19.49 16.72 9.63
C THR A 340 -20.11 17.90 8.88
N GLY A 341 -21.37 17.75 8.48
CA GLY A 341 -22.08 18.80 7.73
C GLY A 341 -21.45 19.09 6.36
N VAL A 342 -20.80 18.10 5.75
CA VAL A 342 -20.22 18.25 4.41
C VAL A 342 -21.35 18.39 3.40
N GLY A 343 -21.34 19.49 2.66
CA GLY A 343 -22.37 19.82 1.68
C GLY A 343 -21.80 20.57 0.48
N THR A 344 -22.53 20.50 -0.64
CA THR A 344 -22.18 21.19 -1.89
C THR A 344 -23.13 22.37 -2.14
N SER A 345 -22.61 23.49 -2.62
CA SER A 345 -23.38 24.67 -3.00
C SER A 345 -22.68 25.47 -4.11
N GLY A 346 -23.29 26.55 -4.59
CA GLY A 346 -22.65 27.45 -5.56
C GLY A 346 -22.31 26.81 -6.90
N ALA A 347 -23.10 25.80 -7.32
CA ALA A 347 -22.88 25.08 -8.56
C ALA A 347 -22.83 26.05 -9.76
N THR A 348 -21.77 25.94 -10.56
CA THR A 348 -21.69 26.54 -11.90
C THR A 348 -21.51 25.43 -12.93
N SER A 349 -21.31 25.80 -14.19
CA SER A 349 -20.97 24.86 -15.25
C SER A 349 -19.65 24.15 -15.06
N SER A 350 -18.75 24.71 -14.25
CA SER A 350 -17.37 24.26 -14.17
C SER A 350 -16.78 24.31 -12.77
N SER A 351 -17.61 24.56 -11.75
CA SER A 351 -17.17 24.59 -10.36
C SER A 351 -18.28 24.22 -9.39
N MET A 352 -17.87 23.80 -8.20
CA MET A 352 -18.73 23.53 -7.05
C MET A 352 -18.02 23.97 -5.77
N THR A 353 -18.75 24.57 -4.84
CA THR A 353 -18.23 24.86 -3.49
C THR A 353 -18.60 23.72 -2.55
N ILE A 354 -17.61 23.21 -1.83
CA ILE A 354 -17.74 22.18 -0.80
C ILE A 354 -17.49 22.87 0.53
N ALA A 355 -18.42 22.78 1.47
CA ALA A 355 -18.29 23.34 2.81
C ALA A 355 -18.54 22.28 3.88
N TRP A 356 -17.95 22.45 5.06
CA TRP A 356 -18.05 21.52 6.18
C TRP A 356 -17.99 22.24 7.53
N THR A 357 -18.25 21.51 8.61
CA THR A 357 -18.08 22.01 9.98
C THR A 357 -16.63 21.83 10.43
N SER A 358 -16.08 22.81 11.16
CA SER A 358 -14.71 22.73 11.67
C SER A 358 -14.54 21.56 12.64
N VAL A 359 -13.36 20.94 12.57
CA VAL A 359 -12.92 19.87 13.46
C VAL A 359 -11.94 20.45 14.47
N SER A 360 -12.23 20.26 15.76
CA SER A 360 -11.33 20.69 16.84
C SER A 360 -9.98 20.00 16.72
N GLY A 361 -8.88 20.76 16.80
CA GLY A 361 -7.51 20.26 16.62
C GLY A 361 -7.03 20.21 15.17
N ALA A 362 -7.88 20.56 14.18
CA ALA A 362 -7.47 20.65 12.79
C ALA A 362 -6.61 21.90 12.53
N THR A 363 -5.49 21.72 11.82
CA THR A 363 -4.67 22.81 11.27
C THR A 363 -4.91 23.06 9.78
N GLY A 364 -5.61 22.13 9.11
CA GLY A 364 -6.08 22.27 7.74
C GLY A 364 -6.97 21.10 7.31
N TYR A 365 -7.38 21.09 6.05
CA TYR A 365 -8.23 20.04 5.47
C TYR A 365 -7.77 19.67 4.05
N ASN A 366 -7.98 18.41 3.67
CA ASN A 366 -7.90 17.95 2.28
C ASN A 366 -9.29 17.61 1.75
N VAL A 367 -9.54 17.94 0.49
CA VAL A 367 -10.78 17.68 -0.24
C VAL A 367 -10.50 16.71 -1.36
N TYR A 368 -11.37 15.73 -1.52
CA TYR A 368 -11.23 14.65 -2.49
C TYR A 368 -12.45 14.60 -3.40
N ARG A 369 -12.25 14.46 -4.71
CA ARG A 369 -13.29 14.23 -5.72
C ARG A 369 -13.13 12.83 -6.28
N GLY A 370 -14.13 11.97 -6.12
CA GLY A 370 -14.06 10.57 -6.56
C GLY A 370 -12.87 9.81 -5.96
N GLY A 371 -12.47 10.15 -4.73
CA GLY A 371 -11.33 9.55 -4.03
C GLY A 371 -9.97 10.20 -4.30
N SER A 372 -9.85 11.10 -5.29
CA SER A 372 -8.59 11.80 -5.59
C SER A 372 -8.56 13.20 -4.97
N LYS A 373 -7.44 13.57 -4.32
CA LYS A 373 -7.25 14.89 -3.70
C LYS A 373 -7.25 16.01 -4.75
N VAL A 374 -8.03 17.08 -4.55
CA VAL A 374 -8.18 18.17 -5.51
C VAL A 374 -7.50 19.48 -5.10
N ASN A 375 -7.30 19.73 -3.81
CA ASN A 375 -6.59 20.90 -3.32
C ASN A 375 -5.07 20.69 -3.33
N ALA A 376 -4.28 21.64 -3.84
CA ALA A 376 -2.82 21.51 -3.88
C ALA A 376 -2.18 21.61 -2.48
N ALA A 377 -2.59 22.61 -1.70
CA ALA A 377 -2.18 22.83 -0.30
C ALA A 377 -3.39 22.62 0.65
N PRO A 378 -3.15 22.26 1.93
CA PRO A 378 -4.21 22.17 2.93
C PRO A 378 -5.08 23.41 2.99
N VAL A 379 -6.40 23.21 3.04
CA VAL A 379 -7.37 24.29 3.20
C VAL A 379 -7.40 24.69 4.67
N ALA A 380 -7.06 25.93 5.00
CA ALA A 380 -7.09 26.41 6.39
C ALA A 380 -8.51 26.72 6.89
N GLY A 381 -9.42 27.08 5.99
CA GLY A 381 -10.84 27.32 6.28
C GLY A 381 -11.70 26.06 6.17
N THR A 382 -13.01 26.23 6.29
CA THR A 382 -13.99 25.14 6.21
C THR A 382 -14.79 25.12 4.91
N SER A 383 -14.24 25.70 3.84
CA SER A 383 -14.80 25.64 2.50
C SER A 383 -13.73 25.60 1.43
N TYR A 384 -14.02 24.92 0.32
CA TYR A 384 -13.16 24.83 -0.86
C TYR A 384 -14.00 24.86 -2.13
N THR A 385 -13.59 25.65 -3.13
CA THR A 385 -14.23 25.66 -4.45
C THR A 385 -13.41 24.79 -5.40
N ASP A 386 -13.97 23.65 -5.77
CA ASP A 386 -13.42 22.77 -6.79
C ASP A 386 -13.80 23.31 -8.18
N SER A 387 -12.83 23.42 -9.08
CA SER A 387 -12.97 24.06 -10.39
C SER A 387 -12.47 23.16 -11.52
N GLY A 388 -12.76 23.52 -12.78
CA GLY A 388 -12.44 22.69 -13.95
C GLY A 388 -13.35 21.46 -14.08
N LEU A 389 -14.56 21.52 -13.51
CA LEU A 389 -15.57 20.47 -13.64
C LEU A 389 -16.21 20.49 -15.04
N ALA A 390 -16.73 19.34 -15.48
CA ALA A 390 -17.58 19.29 -16.67
C ALA A 390 -19.00 19.77 -16.32
N ALA A 391 -19.67 20.42 -17.27
CA ALA A 391 -21.05 20.88 -17.11
C ALA A 391 -22.03 19.69 -17.06
N SER A 392 -23.18 19.90 -16.39
CA SER A 392 -24.25 18.89 -16.28
C SER A 392 -23.76 17.51 -15.80
N THR A 393 -22.73 17.49 -14.95
CA THR A 393 -22.08 16.26 -14.48
C THR A 393 -22.18 16.18 -12.96
N SER A 394 -22.61 15.02 -12.46
CA SER A 394 -22.67 14.74 -11.03
C SER A 394 -21.30 14.30 -10.52
N TYR A 395 -20.90 14.86 -9.38
CA TYR A 395 -19.65 14.54 -8.70
C TYR A 395 -19.91 14.24 -7.22
N SER A 396 -18.95 13.57 -6.60
CA SER A 396 -18.96 13.20 -5.20
C SER A 396 -17.68 13.67 -4.54
N TRP A 397 -17.81 14.34 -3.39
CA TRP A 397 -16.70 14.86 -2.60
C TRP A 397 -16.68 14.32 -1.19
N THR A 398 -15.48 14.09 -0.67
CA THR A 398 -15.22 13.82 0.75
C THR A 398 -14.15 14.79 1.27
N VAL A 399 -14.17 15.04 2.58
CA VAL A 399 -13.22 15.94 3.24
C VAL A 399 -12.57 15.20 4.41
N ALA A 400 -11.29 15.42 4.64
CA ALA A 400 -10.57 14.94 5.81
C ALA A 400 -9.81 16.09 6.47
N ALA A 401 -9.84 16.14 7.81
CA ALA A 401 -9.08 17.10 8.61
C ALA A 401 -7.60 16.69 8.70
N LEU A 402 -6.71 17.67 8.92
CA LEU A 402 -5.28 17.48 9.14
C LEU A 402 -4.89 17.98 10.53
N ASP A 403 -4.06 17.24 11.25
CA ASP A 403 -3.50 17.70 12.53
C ASP A 403 -2.29 18.62 12.36
N ALA A 404 -1.66 19.02 13.47
CA ALA A 404 -0.47 19.87 13.46
C ALA A 404 0.76 19.26 12.76
N SER A 405 0.75 17.95 12.49
CA SER A 405 1.80 17.23 11.76
C SER A 405 1.43 17.00 10.28
N ASN A 406 0.34 17.62 9.79
CA ASN A 406 -0.26 17.40 8.47
C ASN A 406 -0.75 15.96 8.22
N ALA A 407 -0.95 15.15 9.26
CA ALA A 407 -1.47 13.80 9.11
C ALA A 407 -2.98 13.84 8.84
N VAL A 408 -3.45 13.05 7.87
CA VAL A 408 -4.84 13.02 7.42
C VAL A 408 -5.72 12.19 8.36
N GLY A 409 -6.89 12.73 8.73
CA GLY A 409 -7.87 12.05 9.56
C GLY A 409 -8.99 11.35 8.83
N ALA A 410 -10.06 11.03 9.56
CA ALA A 410 -11.17 10.26 9.02
C ALA A 410 -11.87 11.03 7.89
N MET A 411 -12.24 10.31 6.83
CA MET A 411 -13.01 10.88 5.71
C MET A 411 -14.45 11.14 6.14
N SER A 412 -15.00 12.27 5.72
CA SER A 412 -16.42 12.57 5.86
C SER A 412 -17.31 11.60 5.08
N ALA A 413 -18.60 11.61 5.41
CA ALA A 413 -19.62 11.15 4.47
C ALA A 413 -19.50 11.93 3.15
N ALA A 414 -19.83 11.25 2.05
CA ALA A 414 -19.77 11.87 0.73
C ALA A 414 -20.89 12.89 0.55
N ALA A 415 -20.54 14.07 0.03
CA ALA A 415 -21.48 15.06 -0.46
C ALA A 415 -21.48 15.04 -1.99
N THR A 416 -22.68 14.96 -2.58
CA THR A 416 -22.84 14.91 -4.04
C THR A 416 -23.46 16.20 -4.56
N GLY A 417 -23.00 16.66 -5.72
CA GLY A 417 -23.55 17.82 -6.39
C GLY A 417 -23.46 17.69 -7.91
N THR A 418 -24.37 18.34 -8.62
CA THR A 418 -24.39 18.36 -10.09
C THR A 418 -24.10 19.77 -10.57
N THR A 419 -23.11 19.92 -11.45
CA THR A 419 -22.80 21.21 -12.07
C THR A 419 -23.97 21.69 -12.92
N THR A 420 -24.14 23.00 -13.02
CA THR A 420 -25.18 23.56 -13.89
C THR A 420 -24.83 23.30 -15.36
N ALA A 421 -25.76 23.59 -16.26
CA ALA A 421 -25.42 23.68 -17.66
C ALA A 421 -24.33 24.75 -17.88
N GLY A 422 -23.44 24.50 -18.85
CA GLY A 422 -22.52 25.49 -19.43
C GLY A 422 -23.19 26.83 -19.70
N PRO A 423 -22.46 27.96 -19.74
CA PRO A 423 -22.89 29.11 -20.50
C PRO A 423 -23.28 28.62 -21.90
N GLY A 424 -24.57 28.71 -22.20
CA GLY A 424 -25.31 27.69 -22.92
C GLY A 424 -24.74 27.18 -24.25
N GLY A 425 -24.76 25.86 -24.39
CA GLY A 425 -25.19 25.20 -25.62
C GLY A 425 -26.71 25.34 -25.85
N GLY A 426 -27.28 26.52 -25.59
CA GLY A 426 -28.72 26.77 -25.63
C GLY A 426 -29.08 28.25 -25.81
N GLY A 427 -28.22 29.02 -26.48
CA GLY A 427 -28.60 30.35 -26.95
C GLY A 427 -29.50 30.20 -28.17
N THR A 428 -30.66 30.86 -28.19
CA THR A 428 -31.50 30.93 -29.40
C THR A 428 -30.66 31.50 -30.53
N CYS A 429 -30.51 30.73 -31.61
CA CYS A 429 -29.89 31.21 -32.84
C CYS A 429 -30.94 31.88 -33.71
N TYR A 430 -30.52 32.98 -34.33
CA TYR A 430 -31.29 33.68 -35.35
C TYR A 430 -30.44 33.75 -36.59
N THR A 431 -30.89 33.14 -37.68
CA THR A 431 -30.29 33.28 -39.01
C THR A 431 -31.21 34.15 -39.84
N ALA A 432 -30.76 35.37 -40.17
CA ALA A 432 -31.54 36.30 -40.98
C ALA A 432 -30.61 37.22 -41.77
N SER A 433 -31.20 38.04 -42.64
CA SER A 433 -30.43 39.10 -43.29
C SER A 433 -29.96 40.15 -42.27
N ASN A 434 -28.83 40.78 -42.55
CA ASN A 434 -28.27 41.83 -41.71
C ASN A 434 -29.27 42.96 -41.45
N TYR A 435 -30.07 43.34 -42.47
CA TYR A 435 -31.21 44.26 -42.30
C TYR A 435 -32.22 43.74 -41.26
N ALA A 436 -32.67 42.48 -41.37
CA ALA A 436 -33.64 41.91 -40.43
C ALA A 436 -33.11 41.79 -39.00
N HIS A 437 -31.80 41.59 -38.82
CA HIS A 437 -31.17 41.63 -37.50
C HIS A 437 -31.24 43.01 -36.85
N THR A 438 -31.07 44.08 -37.63
CA THR A 438 -31.19 45.46 -37.10
C THR A 438 -32.61 45.82 -36.71
N ILE A 439 -33.61 45.43 -37.51
CA ILE A 439 -35.03 45.67 -37.20
C ILE A 439 -35.46 44.91 -35.94
N ALA A 440 -34.93 43.71 -35.73
CA ALA A 440 -35.27 42.90 -34.57
C ALA A 440 -34.45 43.21 -33.29
N GLY A 441 -33.67 44.30 -33.29
CA GLY A 441 -32.85 44.70 -32.14
C GLY A 441 -31.70 43.74 -31.81
N ARG A 442 -31.30 42.88 -32.76
CA ARG A 442 -30.17 41.93 -32.59
C ARG A 442 -28.84 42.49 -33.10
N ALA A 443 -28.88 43.56 -33.89
CA ALA A 443 -27.72 44.25 -34.46
C ALA A 443 -28.01 45.75 -34.60
N TYR A 444 -26.99 46.55 -34.91
CA TYR A 444 -27.12 47.95 -35.29
C TYR A 444 -26.33 48.24 -36.57
N ALA A 445 -26.72 49.28 -37.31
CA ALA A 445 -26.05 49.70 -38.53
C ALA A 445 -25.33 51.03 -38.36
N LEU A 446 -24.14 51.15 -38.93
CA LEU A 446 -23.35 52.39 -38.96
C LEU A 446 -22.58 52.45 -40.28
N TRP A 447 -22.65 53.57 -41.00
CA TRP A 447 -21.96 53.80 -42.28
C TRP A 447 -22.15 52.71 -43.35
N GLY A 448 -23.33 52.06 -43.38
CA GLY A 448 -23.65 50.99 -44.34
C GLY A 448 -23.16 49.58 -43.95
N LEU A 449 -22.54 49.42 -42.78
CA LEU A 449 -22.15 48.14 -42.19
C LEU A 449 -23.04 47.78 -40.99
N THR A 450 -23.14 46.48 -40.69
CA THR A 450 -23.94 45.93 -39.59
C THR A 450 -23.04 45.30 -38.52
N TYR A 451 -23.39 45.50 -37.26
CA TYR A 451 -22.65 45.00 -36.11
C TYR A 451 -23.60 44.34 -35.10
N ALA A 452 -23.22 43.18 -34.57
CA ALA A 452 -24.02 42.44 -33.59
C ALA A 452 -24.17 43.23 -32.28
N TYR A 453 -25.39 43.30 -31.74
CA TYR A 453 -25.69 44.07 -30.53
C TYR A 453 -25.07 43.38 -29.31
N GLY A 454 -24.39 44.14 -28.46
CA GLY A 454 -23.63 43.62 -27.31
C GLY A 454 -22.18 43.24 -27.62
N SER A 455 -21.92 42.39 -28.62
CA SER A 455 -20.53 41.98 -28.95
C SER A 455 -19.79 42.92 -29.89
N GLY A 456 -20.50 43.70 -30.70
CA GLY A 456 -19.90 44.60 -31.70
C GLY A 456 -19.24 43.88 -32.88
N GLN A 457 -19.45 42.57 -33.08
CA GLN A 457 -18.86 41.84 -34.19
C GLN A 457 -19.43 42.30 -35.53
N SER A 458 -18.54 42.58 -36.49
CA SER A 458 -18.92 43.00 -37.84
C SER A 458 -19.59 41.87 -38.61
N MET A 459 -20.82 42.12 -39.07
CA MET A 459 -21.65 41.19 -39.84
C MET A 459 -21.58 41.46 -41.36
N GLY A 460 -20.86 42.51 -41.78
CA GLY A 460 -20.77 42.95 -43.17
C GLY A 460 -21.83 43.98 -43.55
N LEU A 461 -22.15 44.07 -44.85
CA LEU A 461 -23.02 45.12 -45.40
C LEU A 461 -24.43 45.08 -44.80
N TRP A 462 -24.99 46.26 -44.52
CA TRP A 462 -26.38 46.42 -44.11
C TRP A 462 -27.30 46.33 -45.33
N ASN A 463 -27.71 45.11 -45.67
CA ASN A 463 -28.66 44.84 -46.74
C ASN A 463 -29.46 43.55 -46.45
N ILE A 464 -30.36 43.20 -47.38
CA ILE A 464 -31.21 42.01 -47.29
C ILE A 464 -30.54 40.73 -47.81
N TYR A 465 -29.37 40.82 -48.44
CA TYR A 465 -28.67 39.71 -49.09
C TYR A 465 -27.57 39.08 -48.21
N ALA A 466 -26.91 39.88 -47.37
CA ALA A 466 -25.93 39.41 -46.41
C ALA A 466 -26.66 38.74 -45.24
N ILE A 467 -26.46 37.43 -45.07
CA ILE A 467 -27.10 36.62 -44.03
C ILE A 467 -26.04 36.24 -43.01
N THR A 468 -26.37 36.42 -41.74
CA THR A 468 -25.51 36.07 -40.61
C THR A 468 -26.30 35.26 -39.60
N THR A 469 -25.67 34.28 -38.97
CA THR A 469 -26.25 33.61 -37.79
C THR A 469 -25.74 34.30 -36.53
N LEU A 470 -26.65 34.81 -35.72
CA LEU A 470 -26.36 35.35 -34.40
C LEU A 470 -26.86 34.40 -33.31
N LYS A 471 -25.98 34.07 -32.38
CA LYS A 471 -26.30 33.35 -31.15
C LYS A 471 -26.48 34.35 -30.01
N GLN A 472 -27.63 34.30 -29.35
CA GLN A 472 -27.87 35.09 -28.14
C GLN A 472 -27.16 34.45 -26.94
N THR A 473 -26.18 35.14 -26.36
CA THR A 473 -25.41 34.65 -25.20
C THR A 473 -25.73 35.40 -23.90
N GLY A 474 -26.62 36.38 -23.97
CA GLY A 474 -27.17 37.10 -22.82
C GLY A 474 -28.32 38.04 -23.21
N PRO A 475 -29.01 38.68 -22.25
CA PRO A 475 -30.00 39.71 -22.54
C PRO A 475 -29.38 40.81 -23.41
N ASN A 476 -29.88 40.99 -24.64
CA ASN A 476 -29.34 41.93 -25.62
C ASN A 476 -27.84 41.74 -25.96
N TYR A 477 -27.30 40.54 -25.81
CA TYR A 477 -25.91 40.22 -26.17
C TYR A 477 -25.87 39.09 -27.20
N TYR A 478 -25.42 39.41 -28.40
CA TYR A 478 -25.39 38.53 -29.56
C TYR A 478 -23.98 38.41 -30.12
N VAL A 479 -23.57 37.19 -30.47
CA VAL A 479 -22.29 36.90 -31.13
C VAL A 479 -22.53 36.21 -32.47
N ILE A 480 -21.65 36.45 -33.45
CA ILE A 480 -21.60 35.65 -34.68
C ILE A 480 -21.17 34.24 -34.30
N GLY A 481 -21.97 33.26 -34.66
CA GLY A 481 -21.68 31.87 -34.37
C GLY A 481 -22.72 30.93 -34.97
N SER A 482 -22.36 29.66 -35.05
CA SER A 482 -23.28 28.59 -35.39
C SER A 482 -23.98 28.06 -34.15
N CYS A 483 -25.25 27.69 -34.32
CA CYS A 483 -25.80 26.50 -33.70
C CYS A 483 -25.57 25.36 -34.70
#